data_AF-A0A920T600-F1
#
_entry.id   AF-A0A920T600-F1
#
_cell.length_a   1.000
_cell.length_b   1.000
_cell.length_c   1.000
_cell.angle_alpha   90.00
_cell.angle_beta   90.00
_cell.angle_gamma   90.00
#
_symmetry.space_group_name_H-M   'P 1'
#
loop_
_entity.id
_entity.type
_entity.pdbx_description
1 polymer ?
#
loop_
_entity_poly.entity_id
_entity_poly.type
_entity_poly.pdbx_seq_one_letter_code
_entity_poly.pdbx_strand_id
1 'polypeptide(L)' 'MKNLSLLVMAAGMGSRYGGLKQLDQVGPNGETIIDYSVYDAIKGWFHQSCFHY' A
#
# COMPACT_ATOMS: atom_id res chain seq x y z
N MET A 1 -3.72 13.97 20.97
CA MET A 1 -2.89 13.18 20.04
C MET A 1 -3.17 13.68 18.62
N LYS A 2 -2.14 13.84 17.79
CA LYS A 2 -2.30 14.31 16.42
C LYS A 2 -2.62 13.08 15.57
N ASN A 3 -3.83 13.01 15.01
CA ASN A 3 -4.20 11.93 14.09
C ASN A 3 -3.44 12.13 12.78
N LEU A 4 -2.37 11.36 12.58
CA LEU A 4 -1.65 11.30 11.32
C LEU A 4 -2.28 10.23 10.43
N SER A 5 -2.63 10.62 9.21
CA SER A 5 -3.15 9.74 8.17
C SER A 5 -2.12 9.60 7.05
N LEU A 6 -1.89 8.37 6.59
CA LEU A 6 -1.03 8.06 5.44
C LEU A 6 -1.90 7.93 4.19
N LEU A 7 -1.62 8.73 3.17
CA LEU A 7 -2.25 8.62 1.84
C LEU A 7 -1.29 7.90 0.90
N VAL A 8 -1.68 6.72 0.44
CA VAL A 8 -0.93 5.96 -0.58
C VAL A 8 -1.58 6.20 -1.93
N MET A 9 -0.87 6.91 -2.82
CA MET A 9 -1.31 7.16 -4.19
C MET A 9 -1.07 5.93 -5.04
N ALA A 10 -2.17 5.27 -5.42
CA ALA A 10 -2.22 3.97 -6.05
C ALA A 10 -2.74 3.98 -7.50
N ALA A 11 -3.10 5.15 -8.03
CA ALA A 11 -3.85 5.32 -9.28
C ALA A 11 -3.10 5.04 -10.60
N GLY A 12 -1.93 4.40 -10.54
CA GLY A 12 -1.16 4.07 -11.73
C GLY A 12 -1.58 2.75 -12.34
N MET A 13 -2.33 2.75 -13.45
CA MET A 13 -2.40 1.57 -14.33
C MET A 13 -1.00 1.32 -14.89
N GLY A 14 -0.34 0.26 -14.41
CA GLY A 14 0.95 -0.17 -14.92
C GLY A 14 0.82 -0.71 -16.34
N SER A 15 0.82 0.16 -17.36
CA SER A 15 0.78 -0.26 -18.77
C SER A 15 1.93 -1.20 -19.16
N ARG A 16 3.06 -1.14 -18.44
CA ARG A 16 4.18 -2.09 -18.56
C ARG A 16 3.96 -3.45 -17.87
N TYR A 17 2.99 -3.60 -16.96
CA TYR A 17 2.64 -4.87 -16.30
C TYR A 17 1.30 -5.46 -16.78
N GLY A 18 0.48 -4.70 -17.51
CA GLY A 18 -0.80 -5.21 -18.03
C GLY A 18 -1.93 -5.34 -17.00
N GLY A 19 -1.80 -4.76 -15.80
CA GLY A 19 -2.83 -4.84 -14.74
C GLY A 19 -2.52 -4.06 -13.46
N LEU A 20 -3.35 -4.26 -12.43
CA LEU A 20 -3.22 -3.67 -11.09
C LEU A 20 -2.09 -4.36 -10.32
N LYS A 21 -0.86 -3.83 -10.45
CA LYS A 21 0.35 -4.36 -9.80
C LYS A 21 0.29 -4.45 -8.27
N GLN A 22 -0.65 -3.73 -7.65
CA GLN A 22 -0.66 -3.58 -6.19
C GLN A 22 -1.15 -4.81 -5.44
N LEU A 23 -1.88 -5.70 -6.13
CA LEU A 23 -2.33 -6.98 -5.59
C LEU A 23 -1.38 -8.13 -5.94
N ASP A 24 -0.31 -7.85 -6.70
CA ASP A 24 0.68 -8.87 -7.02
C ASP A 24 1.47 -9.22 -5.76
N GLN A 25 1.68 -10.53 -5.59
CA GLN A 25 2.48 -11.08 -4.52
C GLN A 25 3.96 -10.82 -4.82
N VAL A 26 4.65 -10.16 -3.89
CA VAL A 26 6.06 -9.75 -4.03
C VAL A 26 6.93 -10.23 -2.86
N GLY A 27 6.32 -10.65 -1.76
CA GLY A 27 7.03 -11.12 -0.57
C GLY A 27 7.34 -12.63 -0.56
N PRO A 28 8.26 -13.08 0.30
CA PRO A 28 8.70 -14.47 0.39
C PRO A 28 7.59 -15.44 0.82
N ASN A 29 6.49 -14.95 1.41
CA ASN A 29 5.31 -15.75 1.77
C ASN A 29 4.06 -15.34 0.99
N GLY A 30 4.21 -14.58 -0.11
CA GLY A 30 3.09 -14.13 -0.93
C GLY A 30 2.46 -12.81 -0.47
N GLU A 31 3.16 -12.02 0.34
CA GLU A 31 2.71 -10.69 0.74
C GLU A 31 2.61 -9.76 -0.47
N THR A 32 1.56 -8.95 -0.52
CA THR A 32 1.34 -7.93 -1.55
C THR A 32 1.99 -6.60 -1.16
N ILE A 33 2.12 -5.68 -2.13
CA ILE A 33 2.62 -4.32 -1.87
C ILE A 33 1.73 -3.59 -0.84
N ILE A 34 0.44 -3.90 -0.81
CA ILE A 34 -0.51 -3.32 0.15
C ILE A 34 -0.21 -3.80 1.58
N ASP A 35 0.12 -5.08 1.75
CA ASP A 35 0.43 -5.65 3.08
C ASP A 35 1.65 -4.95 3.70
N TYR A 36 2.69 -4.71 2.91
CA TYR A 36 3.85 -3.92 3.34
C TYR A 36 3.48 -2.47 3.65
N SER A 37 2.63 -1.85 2.84
CA SER A 37 2.18 -0.46 3.06
C SER A 37 1.39 -0.31 4.37
N VAL A 38 0.57 -1.29 4.74
CA VAL A 38 -0.18 -1.31 6.00
C VAL A 38 0.76 -1.59 7.18
N TYR A 39 1.70 -2.53 7.05
CA TYR A 39 2.70 -2.81 8.07
C TYR A 39 3.54 -1.58 8.42
N ASP A 40 4.01 -0.84 7.42
CA ASP A 40 4.78 0.38 7.58
C ASP A 40 3.93 1.50 8.22
N ALA A 41 2.65 1.61 7.89
CA ALA A 41 1.75 2.59 8.50
C ALA A 41 1.57 2.34 10.01
N ILE A 42 1.40 1.07 10.41
CA ILE A 42 1.28 0.68 11.83
C ILE A 42 2.60 0.94 12.56
N LYS A 43 3.75 0.59 11.96
CA LYS A 43 5.08 0.87 12.49
C LYS A 43 5.38 2.37 12.61
N GLY A 44 4.87 3.17 11.68
CA GLY A 44 5.07 4.62 11.60
C GLY A 44 4.16 5.44 12.51
N TRP A 45 3.36 4.81 13.39
CA TRP A 45 2.37 5.46 14.26
C TRP A 45 1.24 6.18 13.49
N PHE A 46 0.95 5.77 12.25
CA PHE A 46 -0.19 6.27 11.50
C PHE A 46 -1.45 5.53 11.96
N HIS A 47 -2.50 6.30 12.24
CA HIS A 47 -3.76 5.75 12.77
C HIS A 47 -4.77 5.41 11.66
N GLN A 48 -4.54 5.92 10.45
CA GLN A 48 -5.39 5.69 9.29
C GLN A 48 -4.56 5.63 8.00
N SER A 49 -4.90 4.68 7.14
CA SER A 49 -4.29 4.49 5.83
C SER A 49 -5.37 4.52 4.76
N CYS A 50 -5.24 5.40 3.77
CA CYS A 50 -6.17 5.51 2.65
C CYS A 50 -5.43 5.20 1.35
N PHE A 51 -5.99 4.32 0.53
CA PHE A 51 -5.47 3.99 -0.80
C PHE A 51 -6.38 4.66 -1.84
N HIS A 52 -5.79 5.50 -2.70
CA HIS A 52 -6.50 6.13 -3.81
C HIS A 52 -6.06 5.49 -5.12
N TYR A 53 -6.91 4.60 -5.65
CA TYR A 53 -6.78 4.00 -6.98
C TYR A 53 -7.17 4.95 -8.11
#